data_AF-A0A7J8HW76-F1
#
_entry.id   AF-A0A7J8HW76-F1
#
_cell.length_a   1.000
_cell.length_b   1.000
_cell.length_c   1.000
_cell.angle_alpha   90.00
_cell.angle_beta   90.00
_cell.angle_gamma   90.00
#
_symmetry.space_group_name_H-M   'P 1'
#
loop_
_entity.id
_entity.type
_entity.pdbx_description
1 polymer ?
#
loop_
_entity_poly.entity_id
_entity_poly.type
_entity_poly.pdbx_seq_one_letter_code
_entity_poly.pdbx_strand_id
1 'polypeptide(L)'
;MPQATPDPKANFSTNNSNPGARPAALRASTRLLQRGCPGDGPEAGRPADKIQMLQAMVHGVTTEECQAALQSHSWSVQRAAQYLKVEQLFGLGLRPRGECHKVLEMFDWNLEQAGCHLLGSCGPAHHKR
;
A
#
# COMPACT_ATOMS: atom_id res chain seq x y z
N MET A 1 -74.21 -19.25 -28.92
CA MET A 1 -74.57 -19.11 -27.49
C MET A 1 -73.28 -19.15 -26.68
N PRO A 2 -73.03 -18.20 -25.76
CA PRO A 2 -71.85 -18.21 -24.90
C PRO A 2 -72.14 -19.01 -23.62
N GLN A 3 -71.17 -19.76 -23.08
CA GLN A 3 -70.93 -19.96 -21.63
C GLN A 3 -69.65 -20.79 -21.38
N ALA A 4 -68.80 -20.24 -20.49
CA ALA A 4 -67.93 -20.87 -19.48
C ALA A 4 -66.83 -21.85 -19.97
N THR A 5 -65.57 -21.85 -19.54
CA THR A 5 -64.91 -21.46 -18.28
C THR A 5 -63.39 -21.23 -18.51
N PRO A 6 -62.69 -20.45 -17.66
CA PRO A 6 -61.24 -20.19 -17.73
C PRO A 6 -60.39 -21.07 -16.79
N ASP A 7 -59.05 -20.99 -16.98
CA ASP A 7 -57.89 -21.34 -16.11
C ASP A 7 -56.91 -22.35 -16.79
N PRO A 8 -55.58 -22.39 -16.53
CA PRO A 8 -54.76 -21.64 -15.58
C PRO A 8 -53.49 -20.97 -16.13
N LYS A 9 -52.92 -20.12 -15.28
CA LYS A 9 -51.54 -20.23 -14.77
C LYS A 9 -50.62 -19.02 -15.01
N ALA A 10 -50.26 -18.46 -13.85
CA ALA A 10 -48.95 -17.93 -13.50
C ALA A 10 -48.48 -16.68 -14.25
N ASN A 11 -48.82 -15.55 -13.61
CA ASN A 11 -48.00 -14.35 -13.52
C ASN A 11 -46.51 -14.68 -13.36
N PHE A 12 -45.70 -14.22 -14.30
CA PHE A 12 -44.30 -13.87 -14.04
C PHE A 12 -44.12 -12.41 -14.43
N SER A 13 -44.12 -11.56 -13.41
CA SER A 13 -43.76 -10.15 -13.53
C SER A 13 -42.24 -10.07 -13.56
N THR A 14 -41.66 -9.88 -14.73
CA THR A 14 -40.25 -9.51 -14.89
C THR A 14 -40.20 -8.01 -15.08
N ASN A 15 -39.97 -7.27 -13.99
CA ASN A 15 -39.65 -5.85 -14.06
C ASN A 15 -38.17 -5.68 -13.74
N ASN A 16 -37.36 -5.44 -14.78
CA ASN A 16 -36.03 -4.85 -14.62
C ASN A 16 -35.89 -3.75 -15.66
N SER A 17 -36.04 -2.51 -15.21
CA SER A 17 -35.61 -1.33 -15.95
C SER A 17 -34.61 -0.57 -15.10
N ASN A 18 -33.39 -0.44 -15.62
CA ASN A 18 -32.48 0.68 -15.41
C ASN A 18 -31.76 0.85 -16.77
N PRO A 19 -31.54 2.08 -17.26
CA PRO A 19 -30.78 3.07 -16.50
C PRO A 19 -31.25 4.53 -16.71
N GLY A 20 -30.95 5.42 -15.76
CA GLY A 20 -31.07 6.84 -16.08
C GLY A 20 -30.86 7.81 -14.94
N ALA A 21 -29.84 8.66 -15.14
CA ALA A 21 -29.77 10.04 -14.69
C ALA A 21 -29.42 10.34 -13.22
N ARG A 22 -28.17 10.79 -13.06
CA ARG A 22 -27.74 11.81 -12.10
C ARG A 22 -28.61 13.08 -12.28
N PRO A 23 -28.79 13.94 -11.25
CA PRO A 23 -27.87 15.06 -11.13
C PRO A 23 -27.54 15.48 -9.69
N ALA A 24 -26.60 16.43 -9.61
CA ALA A 24 -25.92 16.93 -8.44
C ALA A 24 -26.81 17.68 -7.43
N ALA A 25 -26.49 17.54 -6.15
CA ALA A 25 -26.81 18.51 -5.12
C ALA A 25 -25.56 18.77 -4.28
N LEU A 26 -25.05 20.00 -4.36
CA LEU A 26 -24.02 20.52 -3.48
C LEU A 26 -24.55 20.58 -2.04
N ARG A 27 -23.83 19.98 -1.10
CA ARG A 27 -23.61 20.60 0.20
C ARG A 27 -22.17 20.44 0.63
N ALA A 28 -21.53 21.59 0.82
CA ALA A 28 -20.24 21.73 1.45
C ALA A 28 -20.30 21.13 2.87
N SER A 29 -19.42 20.17 3.14
CA SER A 29 -18.99 19.80 4.48
C SER A 29 -17.55 19.33 4.34
N THR A 30 -16.66 20.27 4.66
CA THR A 30 -15.38 20.05 5.35
C THR A 30 -14.91 18.60 5.50
N ARG A 31 -13.76 18.33 4.87
CA ARG A 31 -12.71 17.38 5.26
C ARG A 31 -13.19 16.02 5.77
N LEU A 32 -13.16 15.01 4.91
CA LEU A 32 -12.79 13.66 5.31
C LEU A 32 -12.49 12.81 4.07
N LEU A 33 -11.28 12.91 3.55
CA LEU A 33 -10.67 11.76 2.86
C LEU A 33 -10.28 10.74 3.94
N GLN A 34 -11.25 10.23 4.70
CA GLN A 34 -11.07 8.98 5.43
C GLN A 34 -11.32 7.87 4.42
N ARG A 35 -10.24 7.63 3.67
CA ARG A 35 -9.92 6.34 3.08
C ARG A 35 -10.18 5.29 4.16
N GLY A 36 -11.24 4.51 3.96
CA GLY A 36 -11.65 3.49 4.91
C GLY A 36 -10.50 2.53 5.22
N CYS A 37 -10.41 2.11 6.48
CA CYS A 37 -10.94 0.81 6.89
C CYS A 37 -10.70 0.57 8.40
N PRO A 38 -11.48 -0.35 9.01
CA PRO A 38 -11.67 -0.50 10.45
C PRO A 38 -10.70 -1.53 11.06
N GLY A 39 -10.56 -1.49 12.39
CA GLY A 39 -10.27 -2.70 13.15
C GLY A 39 -9.00 -2.65 14.01
N ASP A 40 -9.23 -2.28 15.25
CA ASP A 40 -8.55 -2.77 16.45
C ASP A 40 -8.17 -4.27 16.37
N GLY A 41 -6.92 -4.63 16.69
CA GLY A 41 -6.52 -6.02 16.95
C GLY A 41 -5.09 -6.40 16.52
N PRO A 42 -4.11 -6.53 17.46
CA PRO A 42 -2.82 -7.17 17.19
C PRO A 42 -2.98 -8.70 17.11
N GLU A 43 -3.59 -9.20 16.05
CA GLU A 43 -3.64 -10.64 15.72
C GLU A 43 -2.39 -10.99 14.90
N ALA A 44 -1.31 -11.25 15.63
CA ALA A 44 -0.03 -11.68 15.11
C ALA A 44 -0.17 -13.03 14.37
N GLY A 45 -0.28 -12.98 13.04
CA GLY A 45 -0.26 -14.22 12.25
C GLY A 45 -0.45 -14.08 10.75
N ARG A 46 -0.97 -12.96 10.25
CA ARG A 46 -1.25 -12.81 8.81
C ARG A 46 -0.09 -12.16 8.07
N PRO A 47 0.25 -12.61 6.84
CA PRO A 47 1.32 -12.03 6.04
C PRO A 47 1.06 -10.55 5.71
N ALA A 48 -0.19 -10.13 5.61
CA ALA A 48 -0.60 -8.75 5.38
C ALA A 48 -0.26 -7.81 6.56
N ASP A 49 -0.21 -8.32 7.79
CA ASP A 49 0.18 -7.55 8.97
C ASP A 49 1.68 -7.22 8.94
N LYS A 50 2.50 -8.24 8.64
CA LYS A 50 3.95 -8.08 8.42
C LYS A 50 4.25 -7.07 7.32
N ILE A 51 3.49 -7.08 6.22
CA ILE A 51 3.64 -6.12 5.12
C ILE A 51 3.27 -4.71 5.58
N GLN A 52 2.17 -4.53 6.31
CA GLN A 52 1.80 -3.22 6.88
C GLN A 52 2.88 -2.68 7.82
N MET A 53 3.45 -3.53 8.69
CA MET A 53 4.57 -3.13 9.55
C MET A 53 5.78 -2.64 8.73
N LEU A 54 6.11 -3.33 7.64
CA LEU A 54 7.21 -2.92 6.75
C LEU A 54 6.92 -1.59 6.05
N GLN A 55 5.70 -1.40 5.54
CA GLN A 55 5.27 -0.15 4.92
C GLN A 55 5.21 1.03 5.90
N ALA A 56 4.99 0.76 7.18
CA ALA A 56 5.05 1.78 8.23
C ALA A 56 6.50 2.17 8.59
N MET A 57 7.45 1.22 8.53
CA MET A 57 8.85 1.47 8.86
C MET A 57 9.67 2.02 7.69
N VAL A 58 9.29 1.68 6.46
CA VAL A 58 9.97 2.10 5.23
C VAL A 58 8.93 2.78 4.35
N HIS A 59 9.08 4.08 4.15
CA HIS A 59 8.14 4.82 3.32
C HIS A 59 8.37 4.49 1.84
N GLY A 60 7.27 4.37 1.08
CA GLY A 60 7.33 4.21 -0.38
C GLY A 60 7.56 2.79 -0.90
N VAL A 61 7.65 1.77 -0.03
CA VAL A 61 7.73 0.37 -0.48
C VAL A 61 6.36 -0.17 -0.87
N THR A 62 6.33 -0.89 -1.99
CA THR A 62 5.14 -1.59 -2.47
C THR A 62 4.89 -2.87 -1.68
N THR A 63 3.65 -3.37 -1.75
CA THR A 63 3.25 -4.65 -1.16
C THR A 63 4.10 -5.80 -1.70
N GLU A 64 4.42 -5.77 -2.99
CA GLU A 64 5.22 -6.77 -3.70
C GLU A 64 6.67 -6.80 -3.20
N GLU A 65 7.29 -5.63 -3.02
CA GLU A 65 8.64 -5.52 -2.46
C GLU A 65 8.69 -6.05 -1.02
N CYS A 66 7.70 -5.71 -0.21
CA CYS A 66 7.59 -6.21 1.16
C CYS A 66 7.44 -7.74 1.17
N GLN A 67 6.59 -8.28 0.31
CA GLN A 67 6.35 -9.71 0.21
C GLN A 67 7.60 -10.47 -0.27
N ALA A 68 8.30 -9.93 -1.27
CA ALA A 68 9.55 -10.52 -1.77
C ALA A 68 10.65 -10.50 -0.69
N ALA A 69 10.81 -9.38 0.02
CA ALA A 69 11.77 -9.25 1.11
C ALA A 69 11.45 -10.22 2.26
N LEU A 70 10.17 -10.33 2.64
CA LEU A 70 9.74 -11.30 3.66
C LEU A 70 10.05 -12.73 3.21
N GLN A 71 9.70 -13.12 1.98
CA GLN A 71 9.98 -14.47 1.48
C GLN A 71 11.47 -14.80 1.47
N SER A 72 12.31 -13.86 1.03
CA SER A 72 13.77 -14.04 0.98
C SER A 72 14.40 -14.15 2.38
N HIS A 73 13.84 -13.44 3.36
CA HIS A 73 14.37 -13.37 4.72
C HIS A 73 13.56 -14.19 5.74
N SER A 74 13.03 -15.35 5.32
CA SER A 74 12.34 -16.30 6.20
C SER A 74 11.18 -15.67 7.00
N TRP A 75 10.46 -14.75 6.38
CA TRP A 75 9.33 -13.98 6.94
C TRP A 75 9.68 -13.17 8.20
N SER A 76 10.94 -12.79 8.35
CA SER A 76 11.42 -11.90 9.40
C SER A 76 11.16 -10.44 9.01
N VAL A 77 10.25 -9.80 9.75
CA VAL A 77 9.93 -8.37 9.57
C VAL A 77 11.17 -7.51 9.75
N GLN A 78 12.01 -7.79 10.74
CA GLN A 78 13.23 -7.02 10.97
C GLN A 78 14.24 -7.16 9.83
N ARG A 79 14.55 -8.38 9.38
CA ARG A 79 15.50 -8.57 8.27
C ARG A 79 14.96 -8.00 6.96
N ALA A 80 13.66 -8.17 6.68
CA ALA A 80 13.04 -7.58 5.51
C ALA A 80 13.08 -6.04 5.56
N ALA A 81 12.83 -5.43 6.72
CA ALA A 81 12.93 -3.98 6.88
C ALA A 81 14.35 -3.49 6.61
N GLN A 82 15.35 -4.18 7.14
CA GLN A 82 16.77 -3.88 6.92
C GLN A 82 17.13 -3.93 5.44
N TYR A 83 16.75 -5.01 4.75
CA TYR A 83 16.96 -5.16 3.31
C TYR A 83 16.30 -4.04 2.51
N LEU A 84 15.02 -3.75 2.80
CA LEU A 84 14.28 -2.69 2.12
C LEU A 84 14.93 -1.32 2.34
N LYS A 85 15.41 -1.01 3.55
CA LYS A 85 16.15 0.23 3.83
C LYS A 85 17.44 0.36 3.00
N VAL A 86 18.17 -0.74 2.83
CA VAL A 86 19.36 -0.77 1.96
C VAL A 86 18.96 -0.49 0.51
N GLU A 87 17.89 -1.12 0.02
CA GLU A 87 17.38 -0.89 -1.33
C GLU A 87 16.88 0.55 -1.53
N GLN A 88 16.24 1.16 -0.53
CA GLN A 88 15.86 2.57 -0.59
C GLN A 88 17.08 3.49 -0.80
N LEU A 89 18.16 3.29 -0.03
CA LEU A 89 19.40 4.08 -0.18
C LEU A 89 20.13 3.77 -1.49
N PHE A 90 20.15 2.49 -1.89
CA PHE A 90 20.77 2.06 -3.15
C PHE A 90 20.04 2.62 -4.37
N GLY A 91 18.71 2.69 -4.33
CA GLY A 91 17.86 3.26 -5.38
C GLY A 91 18.10 4.75 -5.62
N LEU A 92 18.62 5.48 -4.62
CA LEU A 92 19.08 6.86 -4.78
C LEU A 92 20.39 6.97 -5.58
N GLY A 93 21.07 5.85 -5.84
CA GLY A 93 22.32 5.81 -6.62
C GLY A 93 23.52 6.42 -5.89
N LEU A 94 23.44 6.64 -4.58
CA LEU A 94 24.48 7.35 -3.81
C LEU A 94 25.71 6.47 -3.55
N ARG A 95 25.52 5.17 -3.25
CA ARG A 95 26.57 4.22 -2.83
C ARG A 95 26.20 2.79 -3.23
N PRO A 96 27.17 1.86 -3.35
CA PRO A 96 26.88 0.44 -3.54
C PRO A 96 26.22 -0.16 -2.29
N ARG A 97 25.41 -1.22 -2.46
CA ARG A 97 24.65 -1.89 -1.38
C ARG A 97 25.45 -2.19 -0.11
N GLY A 98 26.70 -2.66 -0.25
CA GLY A 98 27.55 -2.99 0.89
C GLY A 98 27.92 -1.78 1.74
N GLU A 99 28.02 -0.60 1.15
CA GLU A 99 28.28 0.65 1.87
C GLU A 99 27.00 1.20 2.50
N CYS A 100 25.86 1.10 1.81
CA CYS A 100 24.55 1.46 2.39
C CYS A 100 24.27 0.68 3.67
N HIS A 101 24.62 -0.62 3.70
CA HIS A 101 24.48 -1.46 4.90
C HIS A 101 25.30 -0.93 6.08
N LYS A 102 26.59 -0.66 5.88
CA LYS A 102 27.47 -0.12 6.94
C LYS A 102 26.98 1.23 7.46
N VAL A 103 26.51 2.10 6.57
CA VAL A 103 25.98 3.41 6.94
C VAL A 103 24.70 3.24 7.76
N LEU A 104 23.78 2.37 7.33
CA LEU A 104 22.59 2.05 8.11
C LEU A 104 22.95 1.49 9.48
N GLU A 105 23.93 0.59 9.59
CA GLU A 105 24.40 0.07 10.87
C GLU A 105 24.96 1.18 11.77
N MET A 106 25.69 2.14 11.21
CA MET A 106 26.24 3.28 11.95
C MET A 106 25.16 4.24 12.48
N PHE A 107 24.00 4.30 11.82
CA PHE A 107 22.87 5.15 12.19
C PHE A 107 21.71 4.36 12.83
N ASP A 108 21.98 3.21 13.46
CA ASP A 108 20.95 2.38 14.13
C ASP A 108 19.76 2.01 13.20
N TRP A 109 20.06 1.79 11.93
CA TRP A 109 19.08 1.54 10.86
C TRP A 109 18.07 2.68 10.65
N ASN A 110 18.43 3.91 11.02
CA ASN A 110 17.65 5.09 10.75
C ASN A 110 17.85 5.52 9.29
N LEU A 111 16.86 5.23 8.45
CA LEU A 111 16.90 5.52 7.01
C LEU A 111 17.02 7.03 6.73
N GLU A 112 16.34 7.86 7.52
CA GLU A 112 16.36 9.31 7.35
C GLU A 112 17.73 9.90 7.69
N GLN A 113 18.36 9.48 8.79
CA GLN A 113 19.70 9.93 9.16
C GLN A 113 20.77 9.40 8.21
N ALA A 114 20.71 8.12 7.86
CA ALA A 114 21.61 7.53 6.87
C ALA A 114 21.49 8.22 5.51
N GLY A 115 20.26 8.47 5.05
CA GLY A 115 19.97 9.19 3.81
C GLY A 115 20.44 10.64 3.87
N CYS A 116 20.14 11.35 4.95
CA CYS A 116 20.60 12.73 5.17
C CYS A 116 22.12 12.82 5.24
N HIS A 117 22.81 11.85 5.85
CA HIS A 117 24.27 11.80 5.87
C HIS A 117 24.84 11.61 4.45
N LEU A 118 24.31 10.66 3.67
CA LEU A 118 24.75 10.44 2.30
C LEU A 118 24.44 11.63 1.39
N LEU A 119 23.26 12.23 1.52
CA LEU A 119 22.84 13.42 0.75
C LEU A 119 23.55 14.70 1.21
N GLY A 120 23.85 14.83 2.50
CA GLY A 120 24.53 15.98 3.09
C GLY A 120 26.05 15.94 2.91
N SER A 121 26.64 14.76 2.80
CA SER A 121 28.02 14.59 2.28
C SER A 121 28.11 14.83 0.77
N CYS A 122 26.98 14.83 0.06
CA CYS A 122 26.88 15.39 -1.28
C CYS A 122 26.91 16.92 -1.20
N GLY A 123 28.10 17.48 -0.98
CA GLY A 123 28.38 18.83 -1.50
C GLY A 123 28.13 18.86 -3.02
N PRO A 124 27.93 20.03 -3.65
CA PRO A 124 27.55 20.14 -5.06
C PRO A 124 28.68 19.64 -5.99
N ALA A 125 28.76 18.33 -6.15
CA ALA A 125 29.61 17.61 -7.07
C ALA A 125 28.80 16.37 -7.45
N HIS A 126 28.03 16.40 -8.53
CA HIS A 126 28.60 16.38 -9.86
C HIS A 126 27.55 16.81 -10.89
N HIS A 127 27.50 18.11 -11.21
CA HIS A 127 27.08 18.53 -12.54
C HIS A 127 28.16 18.06 -13.53
N LYS A 128 27.85 17.06 -14.33
CA LYS A 128 28.58 16.81 -15.58
C LYS A 128 27.59 16.13 -16.53
N ARG A 129 26.87 16.97 -17.28
CA ARG A 129 27.05 17.26 -18.72
C ARG A 129 26.53 16.14 -19.59
#